data_AF-A0A2X4V7M7-F1
#
_entry.id   AF-A0A2X4V7M7-F1
#
_cell.length_a   1.000
_cell.length_b   1.000
_cell.length_c   1.000
_cell.angle_alpha   90.00
_cell.angle_beta   90.00
_cell.angle_gamma   90.00
#
_symmetry.space_group_name_H-M   'P 1'
#
loop_
_entity.id
_entity.type
_entity.pdbx_description
1 polymer ?
#
loop_
_entity_poly.entity_id
_entity_poly.type
_entity_poly.pdbx_seq_one_letter_code
_entity_poly.pdbx_strand_id
1 'polypeptide(L)'
;MKIFTLLVVLLFTSFPSAFAQQCIQKDEAESIVIGVAKGGVQYIENISSEKVKRWTDFSALRKNEDIIKLSTEVVYRKKSSIKTNSTEVISIIHFPENKECVQLINMRLPNELRGMCDDQGAFGYFIDFEKVDGKIKVTDIASAGLQNEGSFCDELEEYIKVSKK
;
A
#
# COMPACT_ATOMS: atom_id res chain seq x y z
N MET A 1 -44.32 -21.00 -35.88
CA MET A 1 -42.87 -20.93 -35.66
C MET A 1 -42.46 -19.50 -35.95
N LYS A 2 -42.33 -18.54 -35.02
CA LYS A 2 -41.60 -18.50 -33.73
C LYS A 2 -40.19 -19.07 -33.88
N ILE A 3 -39.21 -18.26 -33.47
CA ILE A 3 -37.75 -18.42 -33.51
C ILE A 3 -37.13 -17.62 -34.66
N PHE A 4 -36.75 -16.38 -34.35
CA PHE A 4 -35.42 -15.80 -34.61
C PHE A 4 -35.34 -14.32 -34.15
N THR A 5 -36.24 -13.89 -33.26
CA THR A 5 -36.00 -12.77 -32.35
C THR A 5 -35.10 -13.23 -31.20
N LEU A 6 -33.87 -13.63 -31.50
CA LEU A 6 -32.85 -13.92 -30.48
C LEU A 6 -31.45 -13.56 -30.98
N LEU A 7 -31.35 -12.48 -31.75
CA LEU A 7 -30.05 -11.87 -32.07
C LEU A 7 -29.66 -10.95 -30.91
N VAL A 8 -28.97 -11.55 -29.95
CA VAL A 8 -27.92 -10.92 -29.13
C VAL A 8 -28.38 -9.71 -28.30
N VAL A 9 -29.26 -9.99 -27.34
CA VAL A 9 -29.44 -9.21 -26.10
C VAL A 9 -28.28 -9.48 -25.10
N LEU A 10 -27.12 -9.96 -25.58
CA LEU A 10 -26.01 -10.45 -24.75
C LEU A 10 -24.74 -9.59 -24.82
N LEU A 11 -24.83 -8.32 -25.24
CA LEU A 11 -23.72 -7.35 -25.11
C LEU A 11 -23.76 -6.50 -23.83
N PHE A 12 -24.68 -6.80 -22.90
CA PHE A 12 -24.75 -6.18 -21.57
C PHE A 12 -24.21 -7.08 -20.45
N THR A 13 -23.34 -8.05 -20.76
CA THR A 13 -22.51 -8.67 -19.72
C THR A 13 -21.39 -7.70 -19.36
N SER A 14 -21.76 -6.73 -18.52
CA SER A 14 -20.91 -6.14 -17.48
C SER A 14 -19.42 -6.11 -17.84
N PHE A 15 -19.00 -5.13 -18.62
CA PHE A 15 -17.67 -4.58 -18.37
C PHE A 15 -17.69 -4.15 -16.91
N PRO A 16 -16.91 -4.76 -16.00
CA PRO A 16 -16.68 -4.12 -14.72
C PRO A 16 -16.24 -2.70 -15.09
N SER A 17 -16.99 -1.70 -14.62
CA SER A 17 -16.67 -0.31 -14.89
C SER A 17 -15.18 -0.14 -14.61
N ALA A 18 -14.43 0.59 -15.44
CA ALA A 18 -12.99 0.79 -15.27
C ALA A 18 -12.62 1.22 -13.83
N PHE A 19 -13.58 1.77 -13.09
CA PHE A 19 -13.57 2.03 -11.65
C PHE A 19 -13.44 0.78 -10.75
N ALA A 20 -14.22 -0.28 -10.96
CA ALA A 20 -14.15 -1.50 -10.15
C ALA A 20 -12.78 -2.20 -10.27
N GLN A 21 -12.13 -2.04 -11.43
CA GLN A 21 -10.79 -2.59 -11.67
C GLN A 21 -9.68 -1.88 -10.88
N GLN A 22 -9.96 -0.70 -10.31
CA GLN A 22 -9.02 0.08 -9.50
C GLN A 22 -9.27 -0.02 -7.98
N CYS A 23 -10.32 -0.73 -7.55
CA CYS A 23 -10.58 -0.94 -6.13
C CYS A 23 -9.79 -2.13 -5.59
N ILE A 24 -9.08 -1.92 -4.49
CA ILE A 24 -8.38 -2.96 -3.74
C ILE A 24 -9.39 -3.70 -2.88
N GLN A 25 -9.44 -5.03 -3.00
CA GLN A 25 -10.29 -5.89 -2.19
C GLN A 25 -9.64 -6.22 -0.85
N LYS A 26 -10.44 -6.72 0.10
CA LYS A 26 -9.97 -7.04 1.46
C LYS A 26 -8.89 -8.12 1.46
N ASP A 27 -9.10 -9.18 0.69
CA ASP A 27 -8.14 -10.28 0.53
C ASP A 27 -6.85 -9.83 -0.17
N GLU A 28 -6.95 -8.90 -1.13
CA GLU A 28 -5.78 -8.26 -1.75
C GLU A 28 -5.00 -7.42 -0.73
N ALA A 29 -5.71 -6.66 0.11
CA ALA A 29 -5.11 -5.89 1.21
C ALA A 29 -4.38 -6.79 2.21
N GLU A 30 -5.01 -7.87 2.65
CA GLU A 30 -4.41 -8.87 3.54
C GLU A 30 -3.17 -9.51 2.89
N SER A 31 -3.23 -9.78 1.58
CA SER A 31 -2.10 -10.32 0.82
C SER A 31 -0.91 -9.35 0.74
N ILE A 32 -1.16 -8.04 0.64
CA ILE A 32 -0.12 -7.00 0.70
C ILE A 32 0.60 -7.04 2.05
N VAL A 33 -0.16 -7.07 3.15
CA VAL A 33 0.40 -7.10 4.52
C VAL A 33 1.27 -8.33 4.72
N ILE A 34 0.78 -9.51 4.32
CA ILE A 34 1.55 -10.76 4.41
C ILE A 34 2.79 -10.70 3.49
N GLY A 35 2.65 -10.12 2.31
CA GLY A 35 3.72 -9.97 1.33
C GLY A 35 4.87 -9.12 1.86
N VAL A 36 4.59 -7.97 2.46
CA VAL A 36 5.62 -7.11 3.08
C VAL A 36 6.25 -7.80 4.30
N ALA A 37 5.43 -8.35 5.20
CA ALA A 37 5.95 -8.97 6.43
C ALA A 37 6.86 -10.18 6.15
N LYS A 38 6.51 -11.02 5.16
CA LYS A 38 7.28 -12.24 4.85
C LYS A 38 8.35 -12.03 3.78
N GLY A 39 8.00 -11.31 2.71
CA GLY A 39 8.85 -11.13 1.54
C GLY A 39 9.69 -9.86 1.56
N GLY A 40 9.45 -8.94 2.51
CA GLY A 40 10.26 -7.74 2.71
C GLY A 40 10.46 -6.93 1.43
N VAL A 41 11.71 -6.51 1.21
CA VAL A 41 12.09 -5.68 0.07
C VAL A 41 11.91 -6.40 -1.27
N GLN A 42 12.16 -7.72 -1.30
CA GLN A 42 12.01 -8.49 -2.54
C GLN A 42 10.54 -8.49 -3.01
N TYR A 43 9.59 -8.63 -2.10
CA TYR A 43 8.17 -8.51 -2.43
C TYR A 43 7.86 -7.12 -3.01
N ILE A 44 8.27 -6.05 -2.30
CA ILE A 44 8.05 -4.65 -2.70
C ILE A 44 8.60 -4.39 -4.11
N GLU A 45 9.85 -4.79 -4.36
CA GLU A 45 10.51 -4.60 -5.66
C GLU A 45 9.81 -5.34 -6.80
N ASN A 46 9.42 -6.60 -6.57
CA ASN A 46 8.73 -7.42 -7.57
C ASN A 46 7.41 -6.80 -8.03
N ILE A 47 6.66 -6.22 -7.09
CA ILE A 47 5.38 -5.59 -7.39
C ILE A 47 5.48 -4.08 -7.62
N SER A 48 6.68 -3.50 -7.63
CA SER A 48 6.85 -2.07 -7.88
C SER A 48 6.45 -1.67 -9.30
N SER A 49 5.89 -0.47 -9.42
CA SER A 49 5.70 0.17 -10.72
C SER A 49 7.05 0.51 -11.36
N GLU A 50 7.09 0.64 -12.69
CA GLU A 50 8.31 1.00 -13.41
C GLU A 50 8.83 2.40 -13.00
N LYS A 51 7.93 3.29 -12.56
CA LYS A 51 8.32 4.59 -11.98
C LYS A 51 9.11 4.37 -10.69
N VAL A 52 8.57 3.62 -9.74
CA VAL A 52 9.25 3.33 -8.46
C VAL A 52 10.58 2.64 -8.72
N LYS A 53 10.62 1.63 -9.60
CA LYS A 53 11.87 0.93 -9.94
C LYS A 53 12.97 1.83 -10.50
N ARG A 54 12.61 2.90 -11.19
CA ARG A 54 13.57 3.84 -11.75
C ARG A 54 14.18 4.77 -10.71
N TRP A 55 13.41 5.15 -9.69
CA TRP A 55 13.79 6.23 -8.77
C TRP A 55 14.18 5.74 -7.38
N THR A 56 13.86 4.49 -7.04
CA THR A 56 14.17 3.89 -5.74
C THR A 56 15.47 3.11 -5.79
N ASP A 57 16.38 3.41 -4.86
CA ASP A 57 17.53 2.56 -4.59
C ASP A 57 17.11 1.37 -3.70
N PHE A 58 16.77 0.25 -4.34
CA PHE A 58 16.43 -0.98 -3.61
C PHE A 58 17.61 -1.57 -2.82
N SER A 59 18.86 -1.21 -3.14
CA SER A 59 19.99 -1.68 -2.34
C SER A 59 20.01 -1.04 -0.95
N ALA A 60 19.65 0.25 -0.85
CA ALA A 60 19.48 0.95 0.42
C ALA A 60 18.30 0.40 1.23
N LEU A 61 17.20 0.05 0.56
CA LEU A 61 16.07 -0.62 1.21
C LEU A 61 16.46 -1.99 1.76
N ARG A 62 17.21 -2.81 1.00
CA ARG A 62 17.66 -4.13 1.46
C ARG A 62 18.59 -4.06 2.68
N LYS A 63 19.43 -3.02 2.78
CA LYS A 63 20.25 -2.79 3.99
C LYS A 63 19.39 -2.54 5.24
N ASN A 64 18.18 -2.05 5.06
CA ASN A 64 17.22 -1.72 6.13
C ASN A 64 16.01 -2.68 6.13
N GLU A 65 16.16 -3.90 5.62
CA GLU A 65 15.04 -4.83 5.43
C GLU A 65 14.30 -5.14 6.73
N ASP A 66 15.01 -5.27 7.85
CA ASP A 66 14.38 -5.53 9.15
C ASP A 66 13.39 -4.44 9.53
N ILE A 67 13.69 -3.18 9.21
CA ILE A 67 12.83 -2.03 9.51
C ILE A 67 11.64 -1.98 8.57
N ILE A 68 11.86 -2.28 7.30
CA ILE A 68 10.77 -2.38 6.32
C ILE A 68 9.77 -3.46 6.75
N LYS A 69 10.24 -4.59 7.27
CA LYS A 69 9.36 -5.66 7.81
C LYS A 69 8.56 -5.23 9.04
N LEU A 70 8.99 -4.20 9.76
CA LEU A 70 8.23 -3.58 10.85
C LEU A 70 7.15 -2.61 10.38
N SER A 71 7.02 -2.35 9.07
CA SER A 71 5.97 -1.48 8.53
C SER A 71 4.62 -2.21 8.50
N THR A 72 4.02 -2.38 9.68
CA THR A 72 2.81 -3.17 9.91
C THR A 72 1.55 -2.32 10.13
N GLU A 73 1.71 -1.01 10.30
CA GLU A 73 0.56 -0.11 10.39
C GLU A 73 0.02 0.14 8.98
N VAL A 74 -1.28 -0.11 8.80
CA VAL A 74 -1.95 -0.02 7.50
C VAL A 74 -2.99 1.08 7.54
N VAL A 75 -2.87 2.03 6.62
CA VAL A 75 -3.84 3.10 6.42
C VAL A 75 -4.48 2.93 5.05
N TYR A 76 -5.80 2.75 5.05
CA TYR A 76 -6.57 2.68 3.81
C TYR A 76 -7.05 4.08 3.43
N ARG A 77 -6.98 4.39 2.15
CA ARG A 77 -7.41 5.66 1.59
C ARG A 77 -8.48 5.42 0.53
N LYS A 78 -9.60 6.13 0.68
CA LYS A 78 -10.70 6.19 -0.30
C LYS A 78 -10.90 7.61 -0.80
N LYS A 79 -11.39 7.76 -2.03
CA LYS A 79 -11.96 9.03 -2.50
C LYS A 79 -13.35 9.22 -1.90
N SER A 80 -13.63 10.39 -1.35
CA SER A 80 -14.95 10.75 -0.84
C SER A 80 -16.01 10.64 -1.94
N SER A 81 -17.12 9.94 -1.65
CA SER A 81 -18.25 9.76 -2.58
C SER A 81 -19.31 10.87 -2.45
N ILE A 82 -19.10 11.85 -1.58
CA ILE A 82 -20.08 12.93 -1.33
C ILE A 82 -19.94 13.96 -2.46
N LYS A 83 -20.84 13.85 -3.44
CA LYS A 83 -21.22 14.81 -4.49
C LYS A 83 -20.21 15.94 -4.80
N THR A 84 -19.72 15.91 -6.04
CA THR A 84 -19.02 16.98 -6.79
C THR A 84 -17.59 17.30 -6.37
N ASN A 85 -16.64 17.02 -7.28
CA ASN A 85 -15.27 17.57 -7.35
C ASN A 85 -14.36 17.51 -6.10
N SER A 86 -14.75 16.79 -5.05
CA SER A 86 -13.92 16.63 -3.85
C SER A 86 -12.81 15.59 -4.07
N THR A 87 -11.55 16.05 -4.01
CA THR A 87 -10.34 15.21 -3.89
C THR A 87 -10.06 14.79 -2.44
N GLU A 88 -11.08 14.79 -1.58
CA GLU A 88 -10.89 14.49 -0.16
C GLU A 88 -10.61 13.01 0.04
N VAL A 89 -9.43 12.74 0.57
CA VAL A 89 -8.91 11.40 0.85
C VAL A 89 -9.18 11.08 2.30
N ILE A 90 -10.08 10.13 2.56
CA ILE A 90 -10.41 9.72 3.92
C ILE A 90 -9.48 8.57 4.31
N SER A 91 -8.71 8.78 5.38
CA SER A 91 -7.85 7.75 5.98
C SER A 91 -8.64 6.94 7.00
N ILE A 92 -8.65 5.61 6.85
CA ILE A 92 -9.29 4.68 7.78
C ILE A 92 -8.29 3.60 8.20
N ILE A 93 -8.37 3.18 9.47
CA ILE A 93 -7.42 2.23 10.10
C ILE A 93 -7.87 0.78 9.88
N HIS A 94 -9.15 0.56 9.59
CA HIS A 94 -9.72 -0.75 9.30
C HIS A 94 -10.24 -0.79 7.87
N PHE A 95 -10.09 -1.95 7.22
CA PHE A 95 -10.66 -2.16 5.91
C PHE A 95 -12.18 -2.02 5.98
N PRO A 96 -12.83 -1.23 5.12
CA PRO A 96 -14.24 -0.93 5.23
C PRO A 96 -15.11 -2.16 4.93
N GLU A 97 -16.07 -2.46 5.82
CA GLU A 97 -16.98 -3.61 5.66
C GLU A 97 -18.07 -3.36 4.59
N ASN A 98 -18.36 -2.09 4.29
CA ASN A 98 -19.48 -1.64 3.46
C ASN A 98 -19.20 -1.62 1.94
N LYS A 99 -18.29 -2.47 1.45
CA LYS A 99 -17.89 -2.57 0.02
C LYS A 99 -17.44 -1.24 -0.61
N GLU A 100 -16.93 -0.32 0.20
CA GLU A 100 -16.35 0.92 -0.30
C GLU A 100 -15.09 0.65 -1.12
N CYS A 101 -14.89 1.46 -2.17
CA CYS A 101 -13.71 1.34 -3.02
C CYS A 101 -12.48 1.93 -2.29
N VAL A 102 -11.63 1.05 -1.77
CA VAL A 102 -10.28 1.41 -1.34
C VAL A 102 -9.41 1.59 -2.58
N GLN A 103 -8.76 2.74 -2.70
CA GLN A 103 -7.93 3.06 -3.88
C GLN A 103 -6.44 3.01 -3.58
N LEU A 104 -6.06 3.29 -2.33
CA LEU A 104 -4.68 3.30 -1.89
C LEU A 104 -4.56 2.64 -0.51
N ILE A 105 -3.51 1.86 -0.34
CA ILE A 105 -3.09 1.30 0.94
C ILE A 105 -1.71 1.85 1.23
N ASN A 106 -1.57 2.55 2.35
CA ASN A 106 -0.29 3.03 2.84
C ASN A 106 0.15 2.11 3.98
N MET A 107 1.25 1.38 3.79
CA MET A 107 1.91 0.66 4.87
C MET A 107 3.02 1.52 5.46
N ARG A 108 3.09 1.59 6.78
CA ARG A 108 4.07 2.40 7.49
C ARG A 108 4.51 1.75 8.79
N LEU A 109 5.63 2.23 9.33
CA LEU A 109 6.03 1.87 10.70
C LEU A 109 4.89 2.25 11.68
N PRO A 110 4.62 1.41 12.70
CA PRO A 110 3.73 1.75 13.80
C PRO A 110 4.08 3.08 14.44
N ASN A 111 3.06 3.85 14.80
CA ASN A 111 3.22 5.15 15.46
C ASN A 111 4.15 5.11 16.68
N GLU A 112 4.09 4.04 17.47
CA GLU A 112 4.99 3.85 18.62
C GLU A 112 6.45 3.78 18.20
N LEU A 113 6.78 3.04 17.13
CA LEU A 113 8.14 2.94 16.60
C LEU A 113 8.59 4.24 15.94
N ARG A 114 7.69 4.92 15.23
CA ARG A 114 7.98 6.25 14.65
C ARG A 114 8.26 7.28 15.73
N GLY A 115 7.49 7.22 16.83
CA GLY A 115 7.61 8.05 18.02
C GLY A 115 8.93 7.89 18.77
N MET A 116 9.64 6.76 18.61
CA MET A 116 10.96 6.57 19.24
C MET A 116 12.01 7.53 18.68
N CYS A 117 11.87 7.93 17.42
CA CYS A 117 12.86 8.73 16.71
C CYS A 117 12.42 10.16 16.42
N ASP A 118 11.12 10.44 16.52
CA ASP A 118 10.53 11.77 16.32
C ASP A 118 9.16 11.85 16.98
N ASP A 119 8.96 12.88 17.81
CA ASP A 119 7.69 13.13 18.52
C ASP A 119 6.50 13.35 17.57
N GLN A 120 6.76 13.79 16.34
CA GLN A 120 5.71 14.00 15.33
C GLN A 120 5.36 12.70 14.58
N GLY A 121 6.12 11.63 14.78
CA GLY A 121 5.97 10.36 14.09
C GLY A 121 6.14 10.47 12.57
N ALA A 122 6.82 11.51 12.07
CA ALA A 122 7.07 11.64 10.63
C ALA A 122 8.13 10.65 10.15
N PHE A 123 8.96 10.15 11.06
CA PHE A 123 10.03 9.19 10.81
C PHE A 123 9.56 7.83 10.27
N GLY A 124 10.38 7.19 9.43
CA GLY A 124 10.19 5.79 8.99
C GLY A 124 9.96 5.61 7.49
N TYR A 125 9.58 4.39 7.11
CA TYR A 125 9.16 4.07 5.75
C TYR A 125 7.65 4.18 5.58
N PHE A 126 7.24 4.66 4.41
CA PHE A 126 5.85 4.78 3.96
C PHE A 126 5.77 4.21 2.55
N ILE A 127 4.95 3.19 2.36
CA ILE A 127 4.87 2.42 1.13
C ILE A 127 3.42 2.48 0.63
N ASP A 128 3.22 3.13 -0.52
CA ASP A 128 1.91 3.26 -1.14
C ASP A 128 1.68 2.15 -2.16
N PHE A 129 0.56 1.46 -1.99
CA PHE A 129 0.06 0.44 -2.90
C PHE A 129 -1.23 0.91 -3.54
N GLU A 130 -1.31 0.77 -4.86
CA GLU A 130 -2.51 1.06 -5.65
C GLU A 130 -2.79 -0.11 -6.60
N LYS A 131 -4.03 -0.18 -7.08
CA LYS A 131 -4.40 -1.11 -8.15
C LYS A 131 -4.36 -0.41 -9.50
N VAL A 132 -3.30 -0.66 -10.25
CA VAL A 132 -3.07 -0.10 -11.58
C VAL A 132 -3.32 -1.20 -12.62
N ASP A 133 -4.25 -0.95 -13.55
CA ASP A 133 -4.66 -1.90 -14.58
C ASP A 133 -5.06 -3.29 -14.02
N GLY A 134 -5.75 -3.29 -12.87
CA GLY A 134 -6.20 -4.50 -12.19
C GLY A 134 -5.13 -5.25 -11.42
N LYS A 135 -3.90 -4.72 -11.33
CA LYS A 135 -2.79 -5.33 -10.59
C LYS A 135 -2.36 -4.42 -9.44
N ILE A 136 -2.15 -5.01 -8.28
CA ILE A 136 -1.53 -4.30 -7.16
C ILE A 136 -0.09 -3.93 -7.52
N LYS A 137 0.25 -2.66 -7.31
CA LYS A 137 1.57 -2.10 -7.55
C LYS A 137 1.99 -1.20 -6.40
N VAL A 138 3.28 -1.20 -6.09
CA VAL A 138 3.86 -0.11 -5.29
C VAL A 138 4.00 1.12 -6.20
N THR A 139 3.35 2.21 -5.81
CA THR A 139 3.30 3.46 -6.57
C THR A 139 4.17 4.56 -5.97
N ASP A 140 4.48 4.47 -4.68
CA ASP A 140 5.44 5.35 -4.01
C ASP A 140 6.13 4.66 -2.83
N ILE A 141 7.37 5.08 -2.55
CA ILE A 141 8.12 4.70 -1.36
C ILE A 141 8.79 5.97 -0.84
N ALA A 142 8.36 6.41 0.33
CA ALA A 142 8.98 7.51 1.04
C ALA A 142 9.73 7.00 2.27
N SER A 143 10.86 7.62 2.53
CA SER A 143 11.64 7.45 3.76
C SER A 143 11.84 8.82 4.38
N ALA A 144 11.42 8.98 5.62
CA ALA A 144 11.60 10.22 6.36
C ALA A 144 12.51 9.97 7.57
N GLY A 145 13.40 10.92 7.84
CA GLY A 145 14.31 10.87 8.98
C GLY A 145 15.46 9.86 8.87
N LEU A 146 15.81 9.38 7.67
CA LEU A 146 17.07 8.65 7.46
C LEU A 146 18.25 9.61 7.68
N GLN A 147 19.17 9.24 8.57
CA GLN A 147 20.42 9.97 8.75
C GLN A 147 21.32 9.83 7.53
N ASN A 148 22.34 10.68 7.42
CA ASN A 148 23.25 10.75 6.27
C ASN A 148 23.97 9.42 5.95
N GLU A 149 24.05 8.50 6.91
CA GLU A 149 24.68 7.18 6.75
C GLU A 149 23.68 6.05 6.40
N GLY A 150 22.39 6.39 6.23
CA GLY A 150 21.33 5.43 5.98
C GLY A 150 20.87 4.65 7.23
N SER A 151 21.39 5.04 8.39
CA SER A 151 20.88 4.64 9.71
C SER A 151 19.65 5.47 10.08
N PHE A 152 18.91 4.92 11.04
CA PHE A 152 17.68 5.48 11.57
C PHE A 152 18.00 6.25 12.86
N CYS A 153 17.32 6.02 13.98
CA CYS A 153 17.74 6.55 15.29
C CYS A 153 18.28 5.43 16.19
N ASP A 154 19.12 5.79 17.17
CA ASP A 154 19.78 4.84 18.07
C ASP A 154 18.76 3.98 18.81
N GLU A 155 17.63 4.58 19.23
CA GLU A 155 16.55 3.92 19.95
C GLU A 155 15.90 2.80 19.12
N LEU A 156 15.64 3.07 17.84
CA LEU A 156 15.07 2.06 16.94
C LEU A 156 16.10 0.97 16.61
N GLU A 157 17.37 1.32 16.46
CA GLU A 157 18.42 0.31 16.28
C GLU A 157 18.55 -0.62 17.47
N GLU A 158 18.49 -0.08 18.70
CA GLU A 158 18.49 -0.85 19.92
C GLU A 158 17.27 -1.77 20.00
N TYR A 159 16.07 -1.27 19.68
CA TYR A 159 14.85 -2.07 19.61
C TYR A 159 15.03 -3.28 18.69
N ILE A 160 15.54 -3.10 17.47
CA ILE A 160 15.76 -4.19 16.52
C ILE A 160 16.79 -5.20 17.04
N LYS A 161 17.87 -4.73 17.67
CA LYS A 161 18.91 -5.59 18.25
C LYS A 161 18.33 -6.48 19.35
N VAL A 162 17.41 -5.97 20.15
CA VAL A 162 16.74 -6.71 21.23
C VAL A 162 15.67 -7.67 20.68
N SER A 163 14.84 -7.23 19.74
CA SER A 163 13.75 -8.06 19.17
C SER A 163 14.23 -9.27 18.36
N LYS A 164 15.51 -9.33 18.00
CA LYS A 164 16.14 -10.46 17.31
C LYS A 164 16.69 -11.56 18.24
N LYS A 165 16.73 -11.31 19.56
CA LYS A 165 17.11 -12.31 20.57
C LYS A 165 15.92 -13.11 21.05
#